data_AF-Q9KW54-F1
#
_entry.id   AF-Q9KW54-F1
#
_cell.length_a   1.000
_cell.length_b   1.000
_cell.length_c   1.000
_cell.angle_alpha   90.00
_cell.angle_beta   90.00
_cell.angle_gamma   90.00
#
_symmetry.space_group_name_H-M   'P 1'
#
loop_
_entity.id
_entity.type
_entity.pdbx_description
1 polymer ?
#
loop_
_entity_poly.entity_id
_entity_poly.type
_entity_poly.pdbx_seq_one_letter_code
_entity_poly.pdbx_strand_id
1 'polypeptide(L)'
;MADRFDDIDLNALLVYLIDIADGSVLPWLAEQFSLFGDGWELAESDDSKRALIKAAIDLHRSKGTPWSIKEIIRRFGFGESTLIENIGRLSYDGETTYNNLYVHGDKAAWAVYRVLLKQPITNDQARMLRNAIGMFAPARAT
;
A
#
# COMPACT_ATOMS: atom_id res chain seq x y z
N MET A 1 -14.87 -31.76 -27.17
CA MET A 1 -14.27 -31.07 -26.00
C MET A 1 -14.24 -29.54 -26.18
N ALA A 2 -14.48 -29.00 -27.39
CA ALA A 2 -14.54 -27.57 -27.66
C ALA A 2 -15.85 -26.88 -27.18
N ASP A 3 -16.98 -27.60 -27.16
CA ASP A 3 -18.31 -27.00 -26.92
C ASP A 3 -18.56 -26.41 -25.52
N ARG A 4 -17.69 -26.65 -24.52
CA ARG A 4 -17.99 -26.24 -23.13
C ARG A 4 -17.71 -24.76 -22.84
N PHE A 5 -16.97 -24.08 -23.73
CA PHE A 5 -16.62 -22.66 -23.55
C PHE A 5 -17.48 -21.73 -24.41
N ASP A 6 -18.07 -22.22 -25.50
CA ASP A 6 -18.83 -21.39 -26.45
C ASP A 6 -20.18 -20.91 -25.89
N ASP A 7 -20.76 -21.63 -24.93
CA ASP A 7 -22.04 -21.29 -24.28
C ASP A 7 -21.88 -20.41 -23.02
N ILE A 8 -20.66 -20.01 -22.64
CA ILE A 8 -20.45 -19.19 -21.45
C ILE A 8 -20.83 -17.74 -21.74
N ASP A 9 -21.81 -17.21 -21.02
CA ASP A 9 -22.12 -15.78 -21.04
C ASP A 9 -20.98 -14.96 -20.42
N LEU A 10 -20.17 -14.33 -21.28
CA LEU A 10 -19.04 -13.50 -20.88
C LEU A 10 -19.46 -12.13 -20.33
N ASN A 11 -20.74 -11.74 -20.44
CA ASN A 11 -21.21 -10.45 -19.92
C ASN A 11 -21.00 -10.34 -18.40
N ALA A 12 -21.10 -11.46 -17.68
CA ALA A 12 -20.82 -11.53 -16.25
C ALA A 12 -19.36 -11.17 -15.90
N LEU A 13 -18.43 -11.31 -16.86
CA LEU A 13 -17.01 -10.98 -16.65
C LEU A 13 -16.67 -9.52 -16.94
N LEU A 14 -17.59 -8.74 -17.55
CA LEU A 14 -17.33 -7.33 -17.89
C LEU A 14 -17.05 -6.47 -16.65
N VAL A 15 -17.55 -6.86 -15.48
CA VAL A 15 -17.24 -6.21 -14.21
C VAL A 15 -15.73 -6.26 -13.87
N TYR A 16 -15.00 -7.26 -14.38
CA TYR A 16 -13.55 -7.37 -14.20
C TYR A 16 -12.74 -6.54 -15.19
N LEU A 17 -13.38 -5.85 -16.14
CA LEU A 17 -12.73 -4.83 -16.96
C LEU A 17 -12.59 -3.54 -16.13
N ILE A 18 -11.78 -3.63 -15.06
CA ILE A 18 -11.67 -2.65 -13.98
C ILE A 18 -11.35 -1.23 -14.49
N ASP A 19 -10.74 -1.07 -15.67
CA ASP A 19 -10.44 0.27 -16.21
C ASP A 19 -11.66 0.98 -16.80
N ILE A 20 -12.68 0.23 -17.24
CA ILE A 20 -13.85 0.78 -17.94
C ILE A 20 -15.19 0.47 -17.26
N ALA A 21 -15.19 -0.42 -16.25
CA ALA A 21 -16.38 -0.76 -15.50
C ALA A 21 -16.97 0.48 -14.80
N ASP A 22 -18.29 0.55 -14.67
CA ASP A 22 -18.95 1.69 -14.01
C ASP A 22 -18.47 1.85 -12.54
N GLY A 23 -18.34 3.09 -12.07
CA GLY A 23 -17.86 3.37 -10.70
C GLY A 23 -18.70 2.69 -9.61
N SER A 24 -19.98 2.43 -9.87
CA SER A 24 -20.89 1.77 -8.93
C SER A 24 -20.52 0.31 -8.62
N VAL A 25 -19.72 -0.35 -9.47
CA VAL A 25 -19.27 -1.73 -9.21
C VAL A 25 -18.05 -1.79 -8.30
N LEU A 26 -17.32 -0.70 -8.16
CA LEU A 26 -16.04 -0.65 -7.45
C LEU A 26 -16.15 -1.07 -5.96
N PRO A 27 -17.19 -0.70 -5.19
CA PRO A 27 -17.35 -1.17 -3.81
C PRO A 27 -17.54 -2.69 -3.70
N TRP A 28 -18.24 -3.32 -4.65
CA TRP A 28 -18.45 -4.77 -4.67
C TRP A 28 -17.18 -5.52 -5.03
N LEU A 29 -16.41 -4.99 -5.98
CA LEU A 29 -15.07 -5.50 -6.28
C LEU A 29 -14.15 -5.34 -5.06
N ALA A 30 -14.21 -4.21 -4.34
CA ALA A 30 -13.44 -4.01 -3.13
C ALA A 30 -13.78 -5.04 -2.04
N GLU A 31 -15.05 -5.37 -1.88
CA GLU A 31 -15.49 -6.44 -0.98
C GLU A 31 -14.91 -7.79 -1.38
N GLN A 32 -15.06 -8.14 -2.66
CA GLN A 32 -14.56 -9.40 -3.22
C GLN A 32 -13.05 -9.55 -3.03
N PHE A 33 -12.30 -8.45 -3.18
CA PHE A 33 -10.85 -8.41 -2.99
C PHE A 33 -10.44 -8.08 -1.54
N SER A 34 -11.36 -8.10 -0.57
CA SER A 34 -11.09 -7.85 0.85
C SER A 34 -10.27 -6.57 1.11
N LEU A 35 -10.67 -5.46 0.48
CA LEU A 35 -9.98 -4.18 0.57
C LEU A 35 -10.53 -3.23 1.65
N PHE A 36 -11.72 -3.50 2.19
CA PHE A 36 -12.28 -2.73 3.30
C PHE A 36 -11.42 -2.89 4.55
N GLY A 37 -11.06 -1.77 5.19
CA GLY A 37 -10.07 -1.74 6.27
C GLY A 37 -8.61 -1.96 5.83
N ASP A 38 -8.37 -2.20 4.54
CA ASP A 38 -7.06 -2.34 3.88
C ASP A 38 -6.79 -1.14 2.96
N GLY A 39 -7.26 0.05 3.35
CA GLY A 39 -6.94 1.32 2.69
C GLY A 39 -7.96 1.74 1.63
N TRP A 40 -9.02 0.97 1.42
CA TRP A 40 -10.13 1.34 0.54
C TRP A 40 -10.74 2.70 0.90
N GLU A 41 -10.89 2.98 2.20
CA GLU A 41 -11.47 4.21 2.74
C GLU A 41 -10.60 5.46 2.45
N LEU A 42 -9.35 5.25 2.04
CA LEU A 42 -8.39 6.32 1.72
C LEU A 42 -8.35 6.61 0.22
N ALA A 43 -8.92 5.74 -0.62
CA ALA A 43 -9.00 5.92 -2.05
C ALA A 43 -10.19 6.82 -2.42
N GLU A 44 -9.95 8.12 -2.52
CA GLU A 44 -11.01 9.11 -2.75
C GLU A 44 -11.51 9.14 -4.21
N SER A 45 -10.62 8.92 -5.18
CA SER A 45 -10.96 8.89 -6.61
C SER A 45 -11.21 7.47 -7.12
N ASP A 46 -12.06 7.34 -8.13
CA ASP A 46 -12.30 6.06 -8.81
C ASP A 46 -11.01 5.49 -9.43
N ASP A 47 -10.12 6.35 -9.94
CA ASP A 47 -8.80 5.91 -10.42
C ASP A 47 -7.96 5.28 -9.31
N SER A 48 -7.96 5.86 -8.12
CA SER A 48 -7.25 5.31 -6.95
C SER A 48 -7.86 3.98 -6.52
N LYS A 49 -9.20 3.88 -6.50
CA LYS A 49 -9.94 2.65 -6.19
C LYS A 49 -9.62 1.54 -7.19
N ARG A 50 -9.65 1.84 -8.49
CA ARG A 50 -9.27 0.90 -9.56
C ARG A 50 -7.82 0.45 -9.44
N ALA A 51 -6.91 1.37 -9.13
CA ALA A 51 -5.50 1.04 -8.90
C ALA A 51 -5.32 0.09 -7.70
N LEU A 52 -6.08 0.29 -6.62
CA LEU A 52 -6.06 -0.56 -5.44
C LEU A 52 -6.62 -1.97 -5.72
N ILE A 53 -7.76 -2.07 -6.41
CA ILE A 53 -8.35 -3.35 -6.84
C ILE A 53 -7.37 -4.16 -7.70
N LYS A 54 -6.75 -3.52 -8.69
CA LYS A 54 -5.75 -4.19 -9.56
C LYS A 54 -4.51 -4.67 -8.82
N ALA A 55 -4.18 -4.07 -7.68
CA ALA A 55 -3.01 -4.42 -6.87
C ALA A 55 -3.34 -5.38 -5.71
N ALA A 56 -4.62 -5.65 -5.44
CA ALA A 56 -5.07 -6.34 -4.22
C ALA A 56 -4.37 -7.68 -3.99
N ILE A 57 -4.28 -8.52 -5.03
CA ILE A 57 -3.66 -9.86 -4.95
C ILE A 57 -2.19 -9.76 -4.54
N ASP A 58 -1.43 -8.86 -5.16
CA ASP A 58 0.00 -8.71 -4.88
C ASP A 58 0.24 -8.08 -3.50
N LEU A 59 -0.60 -7.12 -3.11
CA LEU A 59 -0.57 -6.48 -1.80
C LEU A 59 -0.87 -7.46 -0.67
N HIS A 60 -1.88 -8.34 -0.84
CA HIS A 60 -2.20 -9.37 0.13
C HIS A 60 -1.11 -10.43 0.23
N ARG A 61 -0.56 -10.87 -0.91
CA ARG A 61 0.57 -11.82 -0.92
C ARG A 61 1.79 -11.27 -0.20
N SER A 62 2.04 -9.96 -0.33
CA SER A 62 3.24 -9.31 0.16
C SER A 62 3.00 -8.50 1.44
N LYS A 63 1.86 -8.70 2.11
CA LYS A 63 1.50 -7.95 3.32
C LYS A 63 2.55 -8.18 4.42
N GLY A 64 2.93 -7.11 5.09
CA GLY A 64 3.99 -7.14 6.11
C GLY A 64 5.42 -7.09 5.56
N THR A 65 5.61 -6.80 4.27
CA THR A 65 6.94 -6.64 3.67
C THR A 65 7.25 -5.18 3.36
N PRO A 66 8.53 -4.79 3.26
CA PRO A 66 8.92 -3.48 2.73
C PRO A 66 8.31 -3.17 1.35
N TRP A 67 8.05 -4.19 0.55
CA TRP A 67 7.47 -4.04 -0.78
C TRP A 67 6.03 -3.56 -0.73
N SER A 68 5.17 -4.11 0.16
CA SER A 68 3.77 -3.68 0.25
C SER A 68 3.66 -2.20 0.66
N ILE A 69 4.53 -1.74 1.57
CA ILE A 69 4.60 -0.34 1.99
C ILE A 69 4.92 0.56 0.80
N LYS A 70 5.98 0.25 0.03
CA LYS A 70 6.40 1.04 -1.14
C LYS A 70 5.32 1.03 -2.22
N GLU A 71 4.71 -0.12 -2.47
CA GLU A 71 3.69 -0.28 -3.50
C GLU A 71 2.46 0.58 -3.20
N ILE A 72 1.99 0.62 -1.96
CA ILE A 72 0.88 1.47 -1.53
C ILE A 72 1.17 2.95 -1.76
N ILE A 73 2.36 3.41 -1.35
CA ILE A 73 2.77 4.80 -1.54
C ILE A 73 2.74 5.16 -3.03
N ARG A 74 3.22 4.27 -3.90
CA ARG A 74 3.20 4.44 -5.35
C ARG A 74 1.78 4.52 -5.90
N ARG A 75 0.88 3.63 -5.45
CA ARG A 75 -0.52 3.53 -5.92
C ARG A 75 -1.37 4.72 -5.51
N PHE A 76 -1.10 5.32 -4.35
CA PHE A 76 -1.72 6.58 -3.92
C PHE A 76 -1.13 7.83 -4.59
N GLY A 77 -0.25 7.67 -5.60
CA GLY A 77 0.26 8.79 -6.38
C GLY A 77 1.42 9.55 -5.73
N PHE A 78 1.98 9.04 -4.64
CA PHE A 78 3.13 9.69 -3.97
C PHE A 78 4.48 9.31 -4.58
N GLY A 79 4.49 8.41 -5.56
CA GLY A 79 5.68 7.98 -6.29
C GLY A 79 6.59 7.05 -5.48
N GLU A 80 7.87 7.01 -5.84
CA GLU A 80 8.86 6.15 -5.20
C GLU A 80 9.26 6.67 -3.82
N SER A 81 9.43 5.74 -2.88
CA SER A 81 9.82 6.03 -1.49
C SER A 81 11.02 5.21 -1.03
N THR A 82 11.81 5.80 -0.13
CA THR A 82 12.89 5.11 0.56
C THR A 82 12.38 4.63 1.91
N LEU A 83 12.52 3.33 2.17
CA LEU A 83 12.26 2.75 3.48
C LEU A 83 13.61 2.59 4.20
N ILE A 84 13.73 3.21 5.38
CA ILE A 84 14.87 3.04 6.27
C ILE A 84 14.40 2.20 7.46
N GLU A 85 14.95 0.99 7.58
CA GLU A 85 14.71 0.07 8.69
C GLU A 85 15.85 0.18 9.74
N ASN A 86 15.65 -0.40 10.93
CA ASN A 86 16.69 -0.52 11.96
C ASN A 86 17.22 0.84 12.49
N ILE A 87 16.34 1.83 12.60
CA ILE A 87 16.71 3.20 13.02
C ILE A 87 17.15 3.31 14.50
N GLY A 88 16.91 2.27 15.31
CA GLY A 88 17.33 2.18 16.71
C GLY A 88 18.72 1.59 16.93
N ARG A 89 19.34 0.98 15.91
CA ARG A 89 20.71 0.44 15.97
C ARG A 89 21.63 1.37 15.19
N LEU A 90 22.14 2.39 15.88
CA LEU A 90 23.24 3.19 15.34
C LEU A 90 24.47 2.29 15.17
N SER A 91 24.86 2.07 13.92
CA SER A 91 26.13 1.46 13.57
C SER A 91 27.21 2.53 13.71
N TYR A 92 28.22 2.30 14.55
CA TYR A 92 29.40 3.16 14.67
C TYR A 92 30.37 2.84 13.51
N ASP A 93 29.92 3.04 12.27
CA ASP A 93 30.67 2.75 11.03
C ASP A 93 31.20 4.00 10.32
N GLY A 94 30.89 5.19 10.84
CA GLY A 94 31.37 6.47 10.30
C GLY A 94 30.53 7.03 9.15
N GLU A 95 29.44 6.37 8.74
CA GLU A 95 28.52 6.90 7.71
C GLU A 95 27.38 7.75 8.30
N THR A 96 27.17 7.68 9.62
CA THR A 96 26.00 8.29 10.28
C THR A 96 26.31 9.72 10.76
N THR A 97 25.80 10.73 10.06
CA THR A 97 25.77 12.14 10.53
C THR A 97 24.54 12.41 11.39
N TYR A 98 24.64 13.34 12.35
CA TYR A 98 23.53 13.74 13.24
C TYR A 98 22.44 14.47 12.43
N ASN A 99 21.60 13.72 11.72
CA ASN A 99 20.69 14.21 10.68
C ASN A 99 19.20 14.00 11.03
N ASN A 100 18.87 13.81 12.31
CA ASN A 100 17.52 13.49 12.81
C ASN A 100 16.87 12.21 12.27
N LEU A 101 17.56 11.35 11.51
CA LEU A 101 17.01 10.11 10.96
C LEU A 101 17.10 8.90 11.90
N TYR A 102 18.00 8.93 12.89
CA TYR A 102 18.26 7.83 13.81
C TYR A 102 17.86 8.20 15.24
N VAL A 103 17.43 7.21 16.03
CA VAL A 103 17.03 7.39 17.43
C VAL A 103 18.09 6.75 18.33
N HIS A 104 18.71 7.55 19.21
CA HIS A 104 19.71 7.06 20.16
C HIS A 104 19.07 6.31 21.33
N GLY A 105 19.48 5.06 21.56
CA GLY A 105 19.30 4.37 22.85
C GLY A 105 17.89 3.94 23.21
N ASP A 106 16.92 4.04 22.28
CA ASP A 106 15.57 3.58 22.53
C ASP A 106 15.44 2.07 22.27
N LYS A 107 15.32 1.29 23.36
CA LYS A 107 15.11 -0.16 23.31
C LYS A 107 13.78 -0.55 22.65
N ALA A 108 12.82 0.37 22.53
CA ALA A 108 11.57 0.16 21.83
C ALA A 108 11.68 0.37 20.31
N ALA A 109 12.76 1.00 19.81
CA ALA A 109 12.94 1.33 18.39
C ALA A 109 13.37 0.14 17.49
N TRP A 110 13.32 -1.09 18.01
CA TRP A 110 13.77 -2.29 17.29
C TRP A 110 12.86 -2.68 16.12
N ALA A 111 11.62 -2.18 16.08
CA ALA A 111 10.66 -2.43 15.01
C ALA A 111 10.11 -1.13 14.37
N VAL A 112 10.88 -0.04 14.43
CA VAL A 112 10.48 1.25 13.83
C VAL A 112 11.16 1.43 12.48
N TYR A 113 10.42 1.95 11.51
CA TYR A 113 10.92 2.29 10.18
C TYR A 113 10.57 3.74 9.83
N ARG A 114 11.31 4.32 8.88
CA ARG A 114 11.00 5.63 8.30
C ARG A 114 10.74 5.50 6.82
N VAL A 115 9.68 6.16 6.38
CA VAL A 115 9.36 6.34 4.96
C VAL A 115 9.78 7.76 4.57
N LEU A 116 10.68 7.85 3.60
CA LEU A 116 11.08 9.11 3.00
C LEU A 116 10.45 9.23 1.61
N LEU A 117 9.70 10.31 1.40
CA LEU A 117 9.13 10.65 0.10
C LEU A 117 10.02 11.68 -0.60
N LYS A 118 10.07 11.62 -1.93
CA LYS A 118 10.85 12.56 -2.75
C LYS A 118 10.20 13.93 -2.89
N GLN A 119 8.91 14.03 -2.60
CA GLN A 119 8.13 15.25 -2.74
C GLN A 119 7.50 15.64 -1.39
N PRO A 120 7.33 16.95 -1.12
CA PRO A 120 6.58 17.41 0.03
C PRO A 120 5.11 16.99 -0.09
N ILE A 121 4.52 16.62 1.04
CA ILE A 121 3.10 16.27 1.15
C ILE A 121 2.44 17.11 2.25
N THR A 122 1.13 17.30 2.16
CA THR A 122 0.36 17.98 3.21
C THR A 122 0.26 17.13 4.47
N ASN A 123 -0.04 17.75 5.61
CA ASN A 123 -0.23 17.02 6.87
C ASN A 123 -1.41 16.02 6.80
N ASP A 124 -2.44 16.34 6.03
CA ASP A 124 -3.58 15.43 5.83
C ASP A 124 -3.21 14.25 4.93
N GLN A 125 -2.46 14.48 3.84
CA GLN A 125 -1.87 13.41 3.04
C GLN A 125 -0.95 12.51 3.89
N ALA A 126 -0.16 13.10 4.79
CA ALA A 126 0.70 12.34 5.70
C ALA A 126 -0.11 11.49 6.69
N ARG A 127 -1.25 11.99 7.18
CA ARG A 127 -2.16 11.25 8.05
C ARG A 127 -2.80 10.08 7.30
N MET A 128 -3.29 10.34 6.09
CA MET A 128 -3.83 9.33 5.18
C MET A 128 -2.80 8.22 4.92
N LEU A 129 -1.57 8.59 4.57
CA LEU A 129 -0.50 7.64 4.27
C LEU A 129 -0.12 6.79 5.49
N ARG A 130 -0.06 7.36 6.69
CA ARG A 130 0.19 6.60 7.92
C ARG A 130 -0.89 5.56 8.18
N ASN A 131 -2.16 5.92 7.98
CA ASN A 131 -3.26 4.97 8.12
C ASN A 131 -3.15 3.84 7.08
N ALA A 132 -2.89 4.18 5.82
CA ALA A 132 -2.73 3.19 4.74
C ALA A 132 -1.57 2.23 5.04
N ILE A 133 -0.41 2.77 5.41
CA ILE A 133 0.78 1.98 5.68
C ILE A 133 0.54 1.06 6.89
N GLY A 134 -0.10 1.54 7.95
CA GLY A 134 -0.40 0.73 9.15
C GLY A 134 -1.21 -0.53 8.86
N MET A 135 -2.05 -0.52 7.82
CA MET A 135 -2.85 -1.67 7.40
C MET A 135 -2.02 -2.78 6.73
N PHE A 136 -0.88 -2.44 6.13
CA PHE A 136 -0.03 -3.38 5.39
C PHE A 136 1.38 -3.55 5.95
N ALA A 137 1.75 -2.74 6.94
CA ALA A 137 2.98 -2.87 7.70
C ALA A 137 2.97 -4.20 8.48
N PRO A 138 4.14 -4.79 8.74
CA PRO A 138 4.22 -5.99 9.55
C PRO A 138 3.67 -5.71 10.96
N ALA A 139 2.83 -6.60 11.50
CA ALA A 139 2.11 -6.40 12.77
C ALA A 139 2.99 -6.08 14.00
N ARG A 140 4.30 -6.33 13.90
CA ARG A 140 5.29 -6.03 14.95
C ARG A 140 5.91 -4.63 14.83
N ALA A 141 5.73 -3.96 13.69
CA ALA A 141 6.33 -2.69 13.41
C ALA A 141 5.37 -1.54 13.74
N THR A 142 5.92 -0.50 14.36
CA THR A 142 5.20 0.68 14.86
C THR A 142 5.80 1.95 14.30
#